data_AF-A0AAD4LN29-F1
#
_entry.id   AF-A0AAD4LN29-F1
#
_cell.length_a   1.000
_cell.length_b   1.000
_cell.length_c   1.000
_cell.angle_alpha   90.00
_cell.angle_beta   90.00
_cell.angle_gamma   90.00
#
_symmetry.space_group_name_H-M   'P 1'
#
loop_
_entity.id
_entity.type
_entity.pdbx_description
1 polymer ?
#
loop_
_entity_poly.entity_id
_entity_poly.type
_entity_poly.pdbx_seq_one_letter_code
_entity_poly.pdbx_strand_id
1 'polypeptide(L)'
;MLVVKASSSCDVCLEPFQLRADSSPIVRAPCAIDCGHIFCSTCIDSLTRLACPLCRSYFDPRAVRRLHIDVALRTPDVRPSRVGHPDNDVSASKEDLKDRIISIVRNGADGGHYQALIQETCAWLKEHTPEEHWDLRALYLLLIRYHQMHKDEQAAYSQLTRED
;
A
#
# COMPACT_ATOMS: atom_id res chain seq x y z
N MET A 1 -5.20 12.52 -7.41
CA MET A 1 -4.20 11.80 -6.57
C MET A 1 -3.44 10.87 -7.49
N LEU A 2 -2.15 11.11 -7.69
CA LEU A 2 -1.28 10.22 -8.46
C LEU A 2 -0.96 9.01 -7.57
N VAL A 3 -1.37 7.81 -7.95
CA VAL A 3 -1.05 6.57 -7.22
C VAL A 3 -0.02 5.80 -8.04
N VAL A 4 1.23 5.77 -7.58
CA VAL A 4 2.30 4.98 -8.21
C VAL A 4 2.54 3.72 -7.38
N LYS A 5 2.24 2.56 -7.96
CA LYS A 5 2.56 1.25 -7.39
C LYS A 5 3.94 0.79 -7.87
N ALA A 6 4.57 -0.14 -7.15
CA ALA A 6 5.81 -0.79 -7.60
C ALA A 6 5.65 -1.51 -8.97
N SER A 7 4.43 -1.87 -9.34
CA SER A 7 4.08 -2.48 -10.62
C SER A 7 3.72 -1.46 -11.73
N SER A 8 3.93 -0.17 -11.51
CA SER A 8 3.59 0.84 -12.52
C SER A 8 4.54 0.73 -13.71
N SER A 9 3.99 0.80 -14.91
CA SER A 9 4.71 0.69 -16.17
C SER A 9 4.48 1.91 -17.06
N CYS A 10 5.31 2.06 -18.08
CA CYS A 10 5.17 3.12 -19.06
C CYS A 10 4.10 2.78 -20.10
N ASP A 11 3.17 3.68 -20.39
CA ASP A 11 2.11 3.43 -21.39
C ASP A 11 2.59 3.38 -22.85
N VAL A 12 3.87 3.67 -23.12
CA VAL A 12 4.45 3.64 -24.47
C VAL A 12 5.14 2.31 -24.75
N CYS A 13 6.09 1.91 -23.91
CA CYS A 13 6.82 0.65 -24.08
C CYS A 13 6.26 -0.50 -23.24
N LEU A 14 5.30 -0.25 -22.36
CA LEU A 14 4.67 -1.20 -21.44
C LEU A 14 5.63 -1.84 -20.42
N GLU A 15 6.87 -1.36 -20.36
CA GLU A 15 7.88 -1.86 -19.42
C GLU A 15 7.70 -1.24 -18.02
N PRO A 16 7.96 -2.00 -16.94
CA PRO A 16 7.96 -1.48 -15.59
C PRO A 16 8.96 -0.34 -15.39
N PHE A 17 8.58 0.65 -14.57
CA PHE A 17 9.49 1.71 -14.17
C PHE A 17 10.62 1.18 -13.29
N GLN A 18 11.84 1.65 -13.53
CA GLN A 18 12.97 1.37 -12.66
C GLN A 18 13.06 2.46 -11.59
N LEU A 19 12.74 2.08 -10.34
CA LEU A 19 12.62 3.02 -9.22
C LEU A 19 13.85 3.01 -8.29
N ARG A 20 14.86 2.18 -8.55
CA ARG A 20 16.03 2.00 -7.66
C ARG A 20 17.17 2.97 -7.95
N ALA A 21 17.72 3.59 -6.91
CA ALA A 21 18.83 4.54 -6.98
C ALA A 21 20.24 3.92 -6.86
N ASP A 22 20.44 2.67 -7.28
CA ASP A 22 21.74 2.02 -7.30
C ASP A 22 22.53 2.41 -8.58
N SER A 23 23.15 3.59 -8.50
CA SER A 23 24.36 4.07 -9.22
C SER A 23 24.53 3.86 -10.74
N SER A 24 23.51 3.38 -11.45
CA SER A 24 23.50 3.21 -12.91
C SER A 24 22.56 4.24 -13.56
N PRO A 25 22.83 4.73 -14.78
CA PRO A 25 21.87 5.58 -15.50
C PRO A 25 20.55 4.83 -15.66
N ILE A 26 19.52 5.27 -14.93
CA ILE A 26 18.22 4.60 -14.93
C ILE A 26 17.51 4.90 -16.25
N VAL A 27 17.73 4.01 -17.23
CA VAL A 27 17.15 4.05 -18.58
C VAL A 27 15.61 4.08 -18.55
N ARG A 28 14.99 3.64 -17.46
CA ARG A 28 13.53 3.60 -17.30
C ARG A 28 12.99 4.36 -16.10
N ALA A 29 13.63 5.48 -15.73
CA ALA A 29 13.09 6.33 -14.69
C ALA A 29 11.74 6.95 -15.14
N PRO A 30 10.73 6.99 -14.27
CA PRO A 30 9.47 7.67 -14.58
C PRO A 30 9.69 9.19 -14.65
N CYS A 31 9.15 9.81 -15.69
CA CYS A 31 9.23 11.23 -15.94
C CYS A 31 7.85 11.80 -16.24
N ALA A 32 7.48 12.90 -15.58
CA ALA A 32 6.26 13.64 -15.85
C ALA A 32 6.53 14.75 -16.88
N ILE A 33 5.59 14.92 -17.81
CA ILE A 33 5.53 16.06 -18.73
C ILE A 33 4.47 17.08 -18.27
N ASP A 34 4.40 18.25 -18.93
CA ASP A 34 3.55 19.39 -18.51
C ASP A 34 2.08 19.05 -18.28
N CYS A 35 1.52 18.15 -19.07
CA CYS A 35 0.12 17.73 -18.94
C CYS A 35 -0.12 16.73 -17.80
N GLY A 36 0.92 16.35 -17.06
CA GLY A 36 0.85 15.42 -15.92
C GLY A 36 0.93 13.93 -16.27
N HIS A 37 1.00 13.56 -17.55
CA HIS A 37 1.20 12.17 -17.95
C HIS A 37 2.65 11.73 -17.72
N ILE A 38 2.85 10.43 -17.45
CA ILE A 38 4.13 9.88 -17.03
C ILE A 38 4.59 8.83 -18.02
N PHE A 39 5.83 8.96 -18.48
CA PHE A 39 6.49 8.01 -19.37
C PHE A 39 7.92 7.76 -18.89
N CYS A 40 8.57 6.70 -19.39
CA CYS A 40 9.98 6.50 -19.05
C CYS A 40 10.86 7.47 -19.83
N SER A 41 12.02 7.85 -19.28
CA SER A 41 12.97 8.78 -19.92
C SER A 41 13.29 8.38 -21.36
N THR A 42 13.59 7.11 -21.61
CA THR A 42 13.88 6.59 -22.97
C THR A 42 12.73 6.83 -23.94
N CYS A 43 11.48 6.63 -23.51
CA CYS A 43 10.32 6.85 -24.36
C CYS A 43 10.12 8.33 -24.67
N ILE A 44 10.34 9.22 -23.70
CA ILE A 44 10.26 10.67 -23.92
C ILE A 44 11.33 11.12 -24.93
N ASP A 45 12.57 10.65 -24.76
CA ASP A 45 13.69 11.01 -25.64
C ASP A 45 13.51 10.48 -27.07
N SER A 46 12.74 9.40 -27.24
CA SER A 46 12.43 8.79 -28.54
C SER A 46 11.24 9.43 -29.25
N LEU A 47 10.53 10.38 -28.62
CA LEU A 47 9.38 11.03 -29.24
C LEU A 47 9.83 11.96 -30.37
N THR A 48 9.35 11.69 -31.58
CA THR A 48 9.60 12.54 -32.76
C THR A 48 8.77 13.83 -32.75
N ARG A 49 7.70 13.88 -31.95
CA ARG A 49 6.87 15.06 -31.72
C ARG A 49 6.81 15.35 -30.24
N LEU A 50 6.99 16.62 -29.88
CA LEU A 50 6.89 17.12 -28.50
C LEU A 50 5.43 17.26 -28.06
N ALA A 51 4.67 16.18 -28.19
CA ALA A 51 3.26 16.08 -27.84
C ALA A 51 3.01 14.79 -27.05
N CYS A 52 2.16 14.89 -26.02
CA CYS A 52 1.82 13.76 -25.18
C CYS A 52 1.17 12.62 -26.01
N PRO A 53 1.64 11.37 -25.92
CA PRO A 53 1.01 10.22 -26.56
C PRO A 53 -0.45 9.98 -26.16
N LEU A 54 -0.85 10.40 -24.95
CA LEU A 54 -2.17 10.14 -24.38
C LEU A 54 -3.18 11.25 -24.70
N CYS A 55 -2.86 12.51 -24.37
CA CYS A 55 -3.79 13.63 -24.56
C CYS A 55 -3.42 14.59 -25.69
N ARG A 56 -2.29 14.37 -26.37
CA ARG A 56 -1.79 15.19 -27.50
C ARG A 56 -1.46 16.64 -27.17
N SER A 57 -1.49 17.03 -25.89
CA SER A 57 -0.98 18.33 -25.45
C SER A 57 0.51 18.45 -25.76
N TYR A 58 0.92 19.56 -26.35
CA TYR A 58 2.33 19.90 -26.50
C TYR A 58 2.98 20.13 -25.14
N PHE A 59 4.27 19.81 -25.03
CA PHE A 59 5.04 20.00 -23.81
C PHE A 59 6.44 20.52 -24.12
N ASP A 60 7.05 21.24 -23.17
CA ASP A 60 8.43 21.69 -23.26
C ASP A 60 9.39 20.58 -22.74
N PRO A 61 10.35 20.10 -23.55
CA PRO A 61 11.38 19.15 -23.11
C PRO A 61 12.12 19.59 -21.84
N ARG A 62 12.28 20.91 -21.62
CA ARG A 62 12.97 21.46 -20.45
C ARG A 62 12.13 21.37 -19.17
N ALA A 63 10.83 21.22 -19.31
CA ALA A 63 9.90 21.11 -18.20
C ALA A 63 9.66 19.65 -17.77
N VAL A 64 10.21 18.67 -18.51
CA VAL A 64 10.17 17.25 -18.13
C VAL A 64 10.86 17.06 -16.78
N ARG A 65 10.13 16.50 -15.81
CA ARG A 65 10.64 16.24 -14.46
C ARG A 65 10.73 14.74 -14.21
N ARG A 66 11.93 14.28 -13.87
CA ARG A 66 12.12 12.92 -13.35
C ARG A 66 11.48 12.82 -11.97
N LEU A 67 10.67 11.77 -11.78
CA LEU A 67 10.00 11.51 -10.52
C LEU A 67 10.90 10.67 -9.62
N HIS A 68 11.11 11.13 -8.39
CA HIS A 68 11.70 10.34 -7.33
C HIS A 68 10.56 9.67 -6.57
N ILE A 69 10.59 8.34 -6.50
CA ILE A 69 9.52 7.57 -5.86
C ILE A 69 10.17 6.70 -4.81
N ASP A 70 9.95 7.07 -3.54
CA ASP A 70 10.36 6.29 -2.39
C ASP A 70 9.46 5.07 -2.27
N VAL A 71 9.78 4.04 -3.04
CA VAL A 71 9.19 2.72 -2.82
C VAL A 71 9.91 2.13 -1.61
N ALA A 72 9.30 2.27 -0.45
CA ALA A 72 9.63 1.43 0.70
C ALA A 72 9.41 -0.02 0.25
N LEU A 73 10.49 -0.66 -0.21
CA LEU A 73 10.51 -2.10 -0.37
C LEU A 73 10.21 -2.63 1.03
N ARG A 74 9.02 -3.19 1.23
CA ARG A 74 8.76 -4.11 2.32
C ARG A 74 9.68 -5.31 2.07
N THR A 75 10.95 -5.18 2.45
CA THR A 75 11.89 -6.29 2.49
C THR A 75 11.34 -7.28 3.50
N PRO A 76 11.22 -8.58 3.17
CA PRO A 76 11.12 -9.58 4.21
C PRO A 76 12.42 -9.52 5.01
N ASP A 77 12.29 -8.98 6.23
CA ASP A 77 13.09 -9.22 7.42
C ASP A 77 14.61 -9.46 7.26
N VAL A 78 15.40 -8.38 7.38
CA VAL A 78 16.67 -8.43 8.12
C VAL A 78 16.73 -7.12 8.90
N ARG A 79 16.34 -7.16 10.18
CA ARG A 79 16.49 -6.07 11.14
C ARG A 79 17.96 -5.63 11.21
N PRO A 80 18.36 -4.40 10.80
CA PRO A 80 19.49 -3.76 11.45
C PRO A 80 18.97 -3.25 12.79
N SER A 81 19.61 -3.62 13.90
CA SER A 81 19.36 -3.01 15.21
C SER A 81 19.39 -1.49 15.08
N ARG A 82 18.22 -0.84 15.16
CA ARG A 82 18.09 0.61 14.96
C ARG A 82 17.98 1.32 16.30
N VAL A 83 18.92 2.23 16.49
CA VAL A 83 18.89 3.31 17.47
C VAL A 83 17.59 4.10 17.27
N GLY A 84 16.79 4.20 18.33
CA GLY A 84 15.42 4.72 18.30
C GLY A 84 15.35 6.23 18.01
N HIS A 85 14.52 6.58 17.03
CA HIS A 85 13.84 7.87 16.98
C HIS A 85 12.40 7.63 17.46
N PRO A 86 11.88 8.42 18.42
CA PRO A 86 10.62 8.14 19.11
C PRO A 86 9.37 8.14 18.20
N ASP A 87 9.36 8.92 17.11
CA ASP A 87 8.21 9.00 16.21
C ASP A 87 8.06 7.77 15.28
N ASN A 88 9.13 7.00 15.10
CA ASN A 88 9.12 5.83 14.21
C ASN A 88 8.37 4.65 14.85
N ASP A 89 8.25 4.64 16.18
CA ASP A 89 7.72 3.51 16.95
C ASP A 89 6.18 3.41 16.86
N VAL A 90 5.49 4.56 16.91
CA VAL A 90 4.03 4.66 16.80
C VAL A 90 3.56 4.24 15.41
N SER A 91 4.21 4.75 14.36
CA SER A 91 3.87 4.43 12.97
C SER A 91 4.14 2.96 12.65
N ALA A 92 5.28 2.42 13.11
CA ALA A 92 5.62 1.01 12.93
C ALA A 92 4.61 0.08 13.64
N SER A 93 4.25 0.40 14.89
CA SER A 93 3.26 -0.38 15.65
C SER A 93 1.88 -0.36 14.98
N LYS A 94 1.46 0.79 14.44
CA LYS A 94 0.20 0.90 13.68
C LYS A 94 0.20 -0.01 12.46
N GLU A 95 1.27 0.03 11.66
CA GLU A 95 1.36 -0.77 10.43
C GLU A 95 1.45 -2.28 10.73
N ASP A 96 2.11 -2.69 11.82
CA ASP A 96 2.11 -4.09 12.28
C ASP A 96 0.70 -4.59 12.60
N LEU A 97 -0.08 -3.81 13.35
CA LEU A 97 -1.47 -4.16 13.66
C LEU A 97 -2.32 -4.32 12.40
N LYS A 98 -2.16 -3.44 11.40
CA LYS A 98 -2.87 -3.56 10.12
C LYS A 98 -2.50 -4.83 9.38
N ASP A 99 -1.20 -5.13 9.28
CA ASP A 99 -0.70 -6.29 8.56
C ASP A 99 -1.22 -7.59 9.19
N ARG A 100 -1.30 -7.64 10.53
CA ARG A 100 -1.88 -8.76 11.28
C ARG A 100 -3.39 -8.89 11.05
N ILE A 101 -4.13 -7.78 11.01
CA ILE A 101 -5.57 -7.80 10.68
C ILE A 101 -5.78 -8.35 9.26
N ILE A 102 -4.99 -7.89 8.28
CA ILE A 102 -5.06 -8.37 6.90
C ILE A 102 -4.75 -9.87 6.82
N SER A 103 -3.76 -10.35 7.60
CA SER A 103 -3.40 -11.76 7.66
C SER A 103 -4.56 -12.62 8.17
N ILE A 104 -5.25 -12.21 9.25
CA ILE A 104 -6.41 -12.92 9.79
C ILE A 104 -7.54 -12.99 8.76
N VAL A 105 -7.84 -11.87 8.08
CA VAL A 105 -8.92 -11.85 7.07
C VAL A 105 -8.59 -12.77 5.89
N ARG A 106 -7.32 -12.83 5.47
CA ARG A 106 -6.92 -13.65 4.32
C ARG A 106 -6.81 -15.14 4.64
N ASN A 107 -6.21 -15.48 5.77
CA ASN A 107 -5.79 -16.84 6.07
C ASN A 107 -6.71 -17.53 7.10
N GLY A 108 -7.63 -16.77 7.71
CA GLY A 108 -8.32 -17.20 8.91
C GLY A 108 -7.42 -17.17 10.15
N ALA A 109 -8.04 -17.28 11.31
CA ALA A 109 -7.38 -17.47 12.59
C ALA A 109 -8.30 -18.25 13.52
N ASP A 110 -7.75 -18.92 14.54
CA ASP A 110 -8.59 -19.43 15.61
C ASP A 110 -9.16 -18.30 16.47
N GLY A 111 -10.20 -18.63 17.25
CA GLY A 111 -10.91 -17.65 18.07
C GLY A 111 -10.04 -16.98 19.14
N GLY A 112 -8.97 -17.64 19.60
CA GLY A 112 -8.06 -17.09 20.61
C GLY A 112 -7.15 -16.01 20.02
N HIS A 113 -6.50 -16.30 18.90
CA HIS A 113 -5.67 -15.34 18.17
C HIS A 113 -6.47 -14.12 17.71
N TYR A 114 -7.71 -14.33 17.28
CA TYR A 114 -8.62 -13.26 16.91
C TYR A 114 -8.93 -12.31 18.10
N GLN A 115 -9.31 -12.86 19.26
CA GLN A 115 -9.64 -12.08 20.44
C GLN A 115 -8.43 -11.29 20.95
N ALA A 116 -7.25 -11.90 20.95
CA ALA A 116 -6.01 -11.24 21.34
C ALA A 116 -5.74 -10.01 20.45
N LEU A 117 -5.85 -10.16 19.13
CA LEU A 117 -5.61 -9.06 18.20
C LEU A 117 -6.62 -7.91 18.35
N ILE A 118 -7.90 -8.22 18.59
CA ILE A 118 -8.91 -7.19 18.90
C ILE A 118 -8.51 -6.40 20.15
N GLN A 119 -8.16 -7.09 21.23
CA GLN A 119 -7.85 -6.46 22.50
C GLN A 119 -6.64 -5.54 22.37
N GLU A 120 -5.60 -6.01 21.70
CA GLU A 120 -4.38 -5.25 21.43
C GLU A 120 -4.66 -4.02 20.55
N THR A 121 -5.39 -4.19 19.44
CA THR A 121 -5.75 -3.08 18.56
C THR A 121 -6.61 -2.04 19.29
N CYS A 122 -7.54 -2.50 20.14
CA CYS A 122 -8.39 -1.63 20.94
C CYS A 122 -7.59 -0.85 22.00
N ALA A 123 -6.63 -1.49 22.67
CA ALA A 123 -5.73 -0.82 23.60
C ALA A 123 -4.92 0.27 22.89
N TRP A 124 -4.30 -0.07 21.77
CA TRP A 124 -3.54 0.88 20.96
C TRP A 124 -4.40 2.07 20.51
N LEU A 125 -5.61 1.81 20.01
CA LEU A 125 -6.54 2.86 19.56
C LEU A 125 -7.07 3.76 20.69
N LYS A 126 -7.01 3.31 21.96
CA LYS A 126 -7.38 4.13 23.13
C LYS A 126 -6.25 5.03 23.60
N GLU A 127 -5.02 4.58 23.44
CA GLU A 127 -3.81 5.35 23.77
C GLU A 127 -3.55 6.49 22.78
N HIS A 128 -4.10 6.40 21.57
CA HIS A 128 -3.87 7.36 20.49
C HIS A 128 -5.15 8.12 20.11
N THR A 129 -4.98 9.37 19.64
CA THR A 129 -6.10 10.29 19.40
C THR A 129 -7.15 9.73 18.40
N PRO A 130 -8.45 10.01 18.59
CA PRO A 130 -9.53 9.54 17.72
C PRO A 130 -9.41 9.89 16.23
N GLU A 131 -8.81 11.05 15.92
CA GLU A 131 -8.86 11.63 14.58
C GLU A 131 -7.66 11.26 13.70
N GLU A 132 -6.51 10.89 14.30
CA GLU A 132 -5.25 10.70 13.56
C GLU A 132 -5.10 9.30 12.92
N HIS A 133 -5.95 8.33 13.25
CA HIS A 133 -5.78 6.90 12.86
C HIS A 133 -7.06 6.22 12.36
N TRP A 134 -7.81 6.93 11.51
CA TRP A 134 -9.06 6.42 10.93
C TRP A 134 -8.88 5.13 10.11
N ASP A 135 -7.73 4.97 9.48
CA ASP A 135 -7.39 3.79 8.69
C ASP A 135 -7.37 2.51 9.53
N LEU A 136 -6.69 2.52 10.69
CA LEU A 136 -6.69 1.38 11.62
C LEU A 136 -8.06 1.20 12.29
N ARG A 137 -8.76 2.30 12.64
CA ARG A 137 -10.12 2.21 13.21
C ARG A 137 -11.11 1.54 12.26
N ALA A 138 -11.05 1.86 10.97
CA ALA A 138 -11.90 1.23 9.96
C ALA A 138 -11.62 -0.28 9.87
N LEU A 139 -10.34 -0.68 9.87
CA LEU A 139 -9.95 -2.10 9.85
C LEU A 139 -10.39 -2.85 11.11
N TYR A 140 -10.25 -2.24 12.28
CA TYR A 140 -10.73 -2.79 13.55
C TYR A 140 -12.25 -3.02 13.55
N LEU A 141 -13.03 -2.03 13.10
CA LEU A 141 -14.49 -2.15 13.01
C LEU A 141 -14.92 -3.22 12.00
N LEU A 142 -14.23 -3.30 10.87
CA LEU A 142 -14.47 -4.34 9.87
C LEU A 142 -14.21 -5.73 10.43
N LEU A 143 -13.10 -5.89 11.16
CA LEU A 143 -12.73 -7.15 11.79
C LEU A 143 -13.81 -7.61 12.77
N ILE A 144 -14.33 -6.73 13.63
CA ILE A 144 -15.43 -7.04 14.58
C ILE A 144 -16.67 -7.53 13.83
N ARG A 145 -17.09 -6.80 12.78
CA ARG A 145 -18.27 -7.17 11.99
C ARG A 145 -18.10 -8.51 11.30
N TYR A 146 -16.91 -8.75 10.73
CA TYR A 146 -16.57 -10.01 10.07
C TYR A 146 -16.73 -11.22 11.02
N HIS A 147 -16.26 -11.11 12.25
CA HIS A 147 -16.39 -12.18 13.23
C HIS A 147 -17.80 -12.39 13.74
N GLN A 148 -18.56 -11.30 13.93
CA GLN A 148 -19.98 -11.43 14.27
C GLN A 148 -20.72 -12.20 13.18
N MET A 149 -20.48 -11.85 11.92
CA MET A 149 -21.08 -12.52 10.76
C MET A 149 -20.68 -14.01 10.69
N HIS A 150 -19.40 -14.33 10.92
CA HIS A 150 -18.93 -15.72 10.96
C HIS A 150 -19.54 -16.53 12.11
N LYS A 151 -19.70 -15.94 13.29
CA LYS A 151 -20.38 -16.59 14.41
C LYS A 151 -21.84 -16.88 14.11
N ASP A 152 -22.53 -15.91 13.50
CA ASP A 152 -23.94 -16.05 13.14
C ASP A 152 -24.11 -17.14 12.06
N GLU A 153 -23.22 -17.17 11.06
CA GLU A 153 -23.17 -18.21 10.03
C GLU A 153 -22.92 -19.61 10.65
N GLN A 154 -21.93 -19.74 11.52
CA GLN A 154 -21.60 -21.01 12.16
C GLN A 154 -22.74 -21.52 13.08
N ALA A 155 -23.43 -20.61 13.77
CA ALA A 155 -24.61 -20.93 14.57
C ALA A 155 -25.78 -21.42 13.70
N ALA A 156 -26.03 -20.78 12.56
CA ALA A 156 -27.04 -21.21 11.60
C ALA A 156 -26.74 -22.61 11.03
N TYR A 157 -25.49 -22.87 10.61
CA TYR A 157 -25.09 -24.21 10.15
C TYR A 157 -25.27 -25.28 11.23
N SER A 158 -24.90 -24.99 12.48
CA SER A 158 -25.02 -25.94 13.58
C SER A 158 -26.48 -26.30 13.89
N GLN A 159 -27.42 -25.37 13.67
CA GLN A 159 -28.86 -25.63 13.84
C GLN A 159 -29.39 -26.59 12.77
N LEU A 160 -29.00 -26.38 11.50
CA LEU A 160 -29.39 -27.24 10.38
C LEU A 160 -28.90 -28.68 10.55
N THR A 161 -27.66 -28.88 11.04
CA THR A 161 -27.08 -30.22 11.24
C THR A 161 -27.64 -30.99 12.44
N ARG A 162 -28.48 -30.37 13.27
CA ARG A 162 -29.02 -30.99 14.50
C ARG A 162 -30.46 -31.47 14.35
N GLU A 163 -31.07 -31.23 13.18
CA GLU A 163 -32.44 -31.61 12.86
C GLU A 163 -32.53 -32.89 11.99
N ASP A 164 -31.38 -33.47 11.62
CA ASP A 164 -31.22 -34.82 11.03
C ASP A 164 -30.74 -35.83 12.10
#